data_AF-A0A842MCI4-F1
#
_entry.id   AF-A0A842MCI4-F1
#
_cell.length_a   1.000
_cell.length_b   1.000
_cell.length_c   1.000
_cell.angle_alpha   90.00
_cell.angle_beta   90.00
_cell.angle_gamma   90.00
#
_symmetry.space_group_name_H-M   'P 1'
#
loop_
_entity.id
_entity.type
_entity.pdbx_description
1 polymer ?
#
loop_
_entity_poly.entity_id
_entity_poly.type
_entity_poly.pdbx_seq_one_letter_code
_entity_poly.pdbx_strand_id
1 'polypeptide(L)' 'KKAYNTIIVGGNSTRIIAGDKKSNFSIIALLDKNWTIIIDKSFQDSLFVKLVIFKEETEHFKPVYRNNSTIVWVVKE' A
#
# COMPACT_ATOMS: atom_id res chain seq x y z
N LYS A 1 -11.01 -2.39 -18.52
CA LYS A 1 -11.72 -2.86 -17.30
C LYS A 1 -11.37 -1.90 -16.17
N LYS A 2 -12.34 -1.38 -15.39
CA LYS A 2 -12.06 -0.44 -14.28
C LYS A 2 -11.58 -1.22 -13.04
N ALA A 3 -10.65 -0.66 -12.29
CA ALA A 3 -10.23 -1.22 -11.00
C ALA A 3 -11.35 -1.05 -9.95
N TYR A 4 -11.29 -1.84 -8.88
CA TYR A 4 -12.13 -1.67 -7.70
C TYR A 4 -11.83 -0.33 -7.03
N ASN A 5 -10.55 -0.11 -6.71
CA ASN A 5 -10.01 1.17 -6.28
C ASN A 5 -8.70 1.46 -7.02
N THR A 6 -8.41 2.74 -7.21
CA THR A 6 -7.06 3.21 -7.55
C THR A 6 -6.54 4.05 -6.39
N ILE A 7 -5.47 3.60 -5.75
CA ILE A 7 -4.79 4.29 -4.66
C ILE A 7 -3.57 4.98 -5.25
N ILE A 8 -3.47 6.29 -5.09
CA ILE A 8 -2.37 7.10 -5.60
C ILE A 8 -1.60 7.64 -4.39
N VAL A 9 -0.32 7.33 -4.31
CA VAL A 9 0.59 7.74 -3.24
C VAL A 9 1.70 8.59 -3.83
N GLY A 10 1.91 9.78 -3.27
CA GLY A 10 3.00 10.69 -3.65
C GLY A 10 3.30 11.69 -2.54
N GLY A 11 4.59 11.87 -2.24
CA GLY A 11 5.03 12.61 -1.06
C GLY A 11 4.36 12.08 0.21
N ASN A 12 3.80 12.98 1.02
CA ASN A 12 3.06 12.63 2.24
C ASN A 12 1.54 12.49 2.02
N SER A 13 1.10 12.32 0.76
CA SER A 13 -0.32 12.29 0.42
C SER A 13 -0.74 10.95 -0.19
N THR A 14 -1.91 10.50 0.24
CA THR A 14 -2.59 9.33 -0.32
C THR A 14 -3.99 9.74 -0.78
N ARG A 15 -4.33 9.42 -2.03
CA ARG A 15 -5.64 9.65 -2.63
C ARG A 15 -6.24 8.34 -3.10
N ILE A 16 -7.49 8.08 -2.73
CA ILE A 16 -8.24 6.91 -3.18
C ILE A 16 -9.30 7.36 -4.18
N ILE A 17 -9.30 6.76 -5.36
CA ILE A 17 -10.34 6.91 -6.38
C ILE A 17 -11.12 5.61 -6.43
N ALA A 18 -12.39 5.68 -6.00
CA ALA A 18 -13.32 4.55 -6.12
C ALA A 18 -13.63 4.26 -7.59
N GLY A 19 -13.64 2.98 -7.95
CA GLY A 19 -13.92 2.51 -9.31
C GLY A 19 -15.14 1.61 -9.38
N ASP A 20 -14.99 0.46 -10.03
CA ASP A 20 -16.06 -0.51 -10.25
C ASP A 20 -16.11 -1.54 -9.11
N LYS A 21 -17.19 -1.52 -8.33
CA LYS A 21 -17.42 -2.44 -7.20
C LYS A 21 -17.45 -3.93 -7.61
N LYS A 22 -17.73 -4.24 -8.88
CA LYS A 22 -17.72 -5.61 -9.42
C LYS A 22 -16.32 -6.08 -9.84
N SER A 23 -15.33 -5.18 -9.86
CA SER A 23 -13.96 -5.53 -10.20
C SER A 23 -13.31 -6.35 -9.08
N ASN A 24 -12.34 -7.19 -9.46
CA ASN A 24 -11.61 -8.07 -8.55
C ASN A 24 -10.16 -7.61 -8.30
N PHE A 25 -9.74 -6.49 -8.87
CA PHE A 25 -8.39 -5.96 -8.69
C PHE A 25 -8.43 -4.49 -8.28
N SER A 26 -7.43 -4.06 -7.53
CA SER A 26 -7.13 -2.67 -7.22
C SER A 26 -5.79 -2.29 -7.85
N ILE A 27 -5.59 -0.99 -8.07
CA ILE A 27 -4.33 -0.41 -8.55
C ILE A 27 -3.73 0.44 -7.44
N ILE A 28 -2.42 0.32 -7.23
CA ILE A 28 -1.64 1.20 -6.36
C ILE A 28 -0.58 1.89 -7.21
N ALA A 29 -0.66 3.21 -7.37
CA ALA A 29 0.32 4.03 -8.07
C ALA A 29 1.22 4.75 -7.05
N LEU A 30 2.51 4.43 -7.05
CA LEU A 30 3.54 5.05 -6.21
C LEU A 30 4.32 6.06 -7.06
N LEU A 31 3.89 7.32 -7.04
CA LEU A 31 4.40 8.36 -7.94
C LEU A 31 5.89 8.62 -7.73
N ASP A 32 6.35 8.69 -6.47
CA ASP A 32 7.76 8.96 -6.12
C ASP A 32 8.71 7.87 -6.61
N LYS A 33 8.19 6.64 -6.82
CA LYS A 33 8.94 5.50 -7.34
C LYS A 33 8.71 5.25 -8.82
N ASN A 34 7.78 5.97 -9.44
CA ASN A 34 7.27 5.69 -10.77
C ASN A 34 6.81 4.23 -10.95
N TRP A 35 6.18 3.66 -9.92
CA TRP A 35 5.72 2.27 -9.90
C TRP A 35 4.19 2.18 -9.90
N THR A 36 3.66 1.16 -10.58
CA THR A 36 2.25 0.78 -10.50
C THR A 36 2.14 -0.69 -10.13
N ILE A 37 1.36 -0.99 -9.12
CA ILE A 37 1.11 -2.34 -8.61
C ILE A 37 -0.35 -2.68 -8.87
N ILE A 38 -0.59 -3.84 -9.47
CA ILE A 38 -1.93 -4.42 -9.63
C ILE A 38 -2.05 -5.54 -8.61
N ILE A 39 -3.10 -5.50 -7.80
CA ILE A 39 -3.31 -6.45 -6.70
C ILE A 39 -4.76 -6.92 -6.70
N ASP A 40 -5.03 -8.16 -6.28
CA ASP A 40 -6.41 -8.57 -6.03
C ASP A 40 -7.04 -7.68 -4.94
N LYS A 41 -8.30 -7.29 -5.11
CA LYS A 41 -8.96 -6.34 -4.22
C LYS A 41 -8.98 -6.80 -2.76
N SER A 42 -8.97 -8.12 -2.53
CA SER A 42 -8.97 -8.72 -1.19
C SER A 42 -7.69 -8.45 -0.42
N PHE A 43 -6.56 -8.21 -1.11
CA PHE A 43 -5.27 -7.92 -0.49
C PHE A 43 -4.94 -6.42 -0.43
N GLN A 44 -5.81 -5.53 -0.93
CA GLN A 44 -5.51 -4.09 -1.00
C GLN A 44 -5.20 -3.47 0.38
N ASP A 45 -5.79 -4.01 1.45
CA ASP A 45 -5.60 -3.55 2.84
C ASP A 45 -4.80 -4.57 3.68
N SER A 46 -4.11 -5.49 3.00
CA SER A 46 -3.31 -6.52 3.68
C SER A 46 -2.14 -5.91 4.45
N LEU A 47 -1.67 -6.65 5.46
CA LEU A 47 -0.48 -6.28 6.22
C LEU A 47 0.74 -6.08 5.31
N PHE A 48 0.86 -6.88 4.24
CA PHE A 48 1.93 -6.71 3.25
C PHE A 48 1.86 -5.34 2.57
N VAL A 49 0.67 -4.89 2.15
CA VAL A 49 0.51 -3.57 1.52
C VAL A 49 0.90 -2.45 2.50
N LYS A 50 0.42 -2.51 3.74
CA LYS A 50 0.73 -1.50 4.77
C LYS A 50 2.24 -1.44 5.06
N LEU A 51 2.86 -2.58 5.37
CA LEU A 51 4.26 -2.62 5.81
C LEU A 51 5.27 -2.54 4.66
N VAL A 52 5.03 -3.20 3.53
CA VAL A 52 6.03 -3.32 2.45
C VAL A 52 5.84 -2.26 1.37
N ILE A 53 4.59 -2.02 0.98
CA ILE A 53 4.28 -1.10 -0.13
C ILE A 53 4.24 0.35 0.37
N PHE A 54 3.41 0.64 1.37
CA PHE A 54 3.29 1.98 1.94
C PHE A 54 4.36 2.29 2.99
N LYS A 55 5.04 1.27 3.53
CA LYS A 55 6.09 1.44 4.55
C LYS A 55 5.57 2.20 5.77
N GLU A 56 4.30 1.98 6.11
CA GLU A 56 3.57 2.65 7.19
C GLU A 56 3.65 1.87 8.49
N GLU A 57 3.81 2.59 9.59
CA GLU A 57 3.63 2.03 10.93
C GLU A 57 2.16 1.67 11.14
N THR A 58 1.89 0.55 11.82
CA THR A 58 0.52 0.14 12.16
C THR A 58 0.33 0.13 13.67
N GLU A 59 -0.90 -0.11 14.12
CA GLU A 59 -1.20 -0.28 15.55
C GLU A 59 -0.33 -1.36 16.21
N HIS A 60 -0.03 -2.46 15.49
CA HIS A 60 0.72 -3.60 16.04
C HIS A 60 2.20 -3.68 15.64
N PHE A 61 2.71 -2.85 14.73
CA PHE A 61 4.08 -2.96 14.22
C PHE A 61 4.73 -1.58 14.17
N LYS A 62 5.93 -1.44 14.74
CA LYS A 62 6.80 -0.26 14.57
C LYS A 62 8.11 -0.60 13.86
N PRO A 63 8.65 0.29 13.01
CA PRO A 63 9.94 0.06 12.38
C PRO A 63 11.06 0.24 13.44
N VAL A 64 11.99 -0.70 13.51
CA VAL A 64 13.20 -0.60 14.36
C VAL A 64 14.47 -0.38 13.55
N TYR A 65 14.41 -0.61 12.24
CA TYR A 65 15.48 -0.34 11.30
C TYR A 65 14.90 -0.05 9.93
N ARG A 66 15.46 0.94 9.22
CA ARG A 66 15.14 1.24 7.82
C ARG A 66 16.42 1.48 7.03
N ASN A 67 16.50 0.87 5.86
CA ASN A 67 17.40 1.29 4.80
C ASN A 67 16.63 1.39 3.47
N ASN A 68 17.34 1.56 2.35
CA ASN A 68 16.73 1.79 1.05
C ASN A 68 15.84 0.62 0.58
N SER A 69 16.21 -0.63 0.88
CA SER A 69 15.53 -1.84 0.41
C SER A 69 14.76 -2.59 1.50
N THR A 70 15.10 -2.41 2.77
CA THR A 70 14.66 -3.25 3.88
C THR A 70 14.14 -2.43 5.06
N ILE A 71 13.06 -2.91 5.67
CA ILE A 71 12.56 -2.41 6.95
C ILE A 71 12.41 -3.60 7.89
N VAL A 72 12.97 -3.50 9.09
CA VAL A 72 12.74 -4.47 10.17
C VAL A 72 11.67 -3.90 11.09
N TRP A 73 10.65 -4.70 11.37
CA TRP A 73 9.52 -4.35 12.20
C TRP A 73 9.55 -5.16 13.49
N VAL A 74 9.21 -4.53 14.61
CA VAL A 74 8.95 -5.23 15.87
C VAL A 74 7.46 -5.16 16.16
N VAL A 75 6.92 -6.23 16.76
CA VAL A 75 5.55 -6.27 17.28
C VAL A 75 5.47 -5.34 18.48
N LYS A 76 4.43 -4.50 18.53
CA LYS A 76 4.10 -3.68 19.68
C LYS A 76 3.31 -4.55 20.67
N GLU A 77 3.76 -4.57 21.92
CA GLU A 77 3.00 -5.11 23.06
C GLU A 77 1.85 -4.20 23.45
#